data_AF-A0A7R9LEI9-F1
#
_entry.id   AF-A0A7R9LEI9-F1
#
_cell.length_a   1.000
_cell.length_b   1.000
_cell.length_c   1.000
_cell.angle_alpha   90.00
_cell.angle_beta   90.00
_cell.angle_gamma   90.00
#
_symmetry.space_group_name_H-M   'P 1'
#
loop_
_entity.id
_entity.type
_entity.pdbx_description
1 polymer ?
#
loop_
_entity_poly.entity_id
_entity_poly.type
_entity_poly.pdbx_seq_one_letter_code
_entity_poly.pdbx_strand_id
1 'polypeptide(L)'
;MHMNIKYHDMETANAHDDGYAIIALMYIEVDNPNLMYDMITDHLHNVQDIGQQYTFETPIYVESLLPPNRDEFYRYFGSYTTPRCNEAVTWIIYPEPVFIDKKQMKKFRTLYTTAFDIRTGHLKRMVGNIRHLQDIGNIQ
;
A
#
# COMPACT_ATOMS: atom_id res chain seq x y z
N MET A 1 6.62 -4.62 -0.90
CA MET A 1 7.75 -4.52 0.05
C MET A 1 8.68 -5.68 -0.23
N HIS A 2 9.96 -5.42 -0.38
CA HIS A 2 10.98 -6.42 -0.69
C HIS A 2 12.03 -6.41 0.41
N MET A 3 12.34 -7.58 0.98
CA MET A 3 13.42 -7.74 1.96
C MET A 3 14.72 -8.03 1.22
N ASN A 4 15.81 -7.41 1.66
CA ASN A 4 17.13 -7.67 1.10
C ASN A 4 17.56 -9.11 1.44
N ILE A 5 17.89 -9.89 0.41
CA ILE A 5 18.23 -11.33 0.52
C ILE A 5 19.53 -11.59 1.31
N LYS A 6 20.32 -10.56 1.58
CA LYS A 6 21.46 -10.61 2.51
C LYS A 6 21.03 -10.99 3.93
N TYR A 7 19.80 -10.67 4.30
CA TYR A 7 19.24 -10.95 5.62
C TYR A 7 18.27 -12.14 5.55
N HIS A 8 18.39 -13.07 6.49
CA HIS A 8 17.60 -14.31 6.49
C HIS A 8 16.32 -14.22 7.31
N ASP A 9 16.13 -13.11 8.03
CA ASP A 9 14.99 -12.87 8.89
C ASP A 9 14.70 -11.37 9.01
N MET A 10 13.49 -11.05 9.46
CA MET A 10 13.02 -9.66 9.58
C MET A 10 13.71 -8.90 10.71
N GLU A 11 14.13 -9.57 11.79
CA GLU A 11 14.74 -8.90 12.93
C GLU A 11 16.10 -8.31 12.52
N THR A 12 16.93 -9.11 11.87
CA THR A 12 18.21 -8.69 11.30
C THR A 12 18.01 -7.61 10.26
N ALA A 13 17.08 -7.77 9.32
CA ALA A 13 16.83 -6.76 8.28
C ALA A 13 16.40 -5.41 8.86
N ASN A 14 15.58 -5.40 9.91
CA ASN A 14 15.11 -4.18 10.57
C ASN A 14 16.21 -3.39 11.30
N ALA A 15 17.38 -3.99 11.51
CA ALA A 15 18.54 -3.35 12.13
C ALA A 15 19.45 -2.64 11.10
N HIS A 16 19.12 -2.70 9.80
CA HIS A 16 19.92 -2.14 8.72
C HIS A 16 19.13 -1.19 7.83
N ASP A 17 19.75 -0.09 7.42
CA ASP A 17 19.18 0.96 6.55
C ASP A 17 18.85 0.46 5.13
N ASP A 18 19.50 -0.63 4.70
CA ASP A 18 19.25 -1.35 3.44
C ASP A 18 18.42 -2.64 3.62
N GLY A 19 17.75 -2.80 4.76
CA GLY A 19 16.94 -3.96 5.09
C GLY A 19 15.84 -4.23 4.06
N TYR A 20 15.20 -3.17 3.58
CA TYR A 20 14.03 -3.25 2.71
C TYR A 20 14.04 -2.24 1.58
N ALA A 21 13.39 -2.62 0.48
CA ALA A 21 12.97 -1.71 -0.59
C ALA A 21 11.44 -1.67 -0.69
N ILE A 22 10.86 -0.47 -0.61
CA ILE A 22 9.41 -0.25 -0.78
C ILE A 22 9.15 0.63 -1.99
N ILE A 23 8.33 0.11 -2.91
CA ILE A 23 7.80 0.87 -4.04
C ILE A 23 6.48 1.51 -3.60
N ALA A 24 6.39 2.83 -3.72
CA ALA A 24 5.19 3.60 -3.45
C ALA A 24 4.57 4.08 -4.77
N LEU A 25 3.27 3.84 -4.90
CA LEU A 25 2.46 4.28 -6.02
C LEU A 25 1.45 5.31 -5.52
N MET A 26 1.37 6.44 -6.22
CA MET A 26 0.33 7.45 -5.99
C MET A 26 -0.85 7.17 -6.90
N TYR A 27 -2.06 7.53 -6.46
CA TYR A 27 -3.29 7.30 -7.22
C TYR A 27 -4.01 8.61 -7.48
N ILE A 28 -4.53 8.79 -8.69
CA ILE A 28 -5.43 9.90 -9.04
C ILE A 28 -6.78 9.35 -9.51
N GLU A 29 -7.86 9.86 -8.92
CA GLU A 29 -9.23 9.53 -9.32
C GLU A 29 -9.56 10.17 -10.68
N VAL A 30 -10.03 9.37 -11.63
CA VAL A 30 -10.49 9.82 -12.96
C VAL A 30 -11.81 9.14 -13.32
N ASP A 31 -12.55 9.70 -14.29
CA ASP A 31 -13.77 9.08 -14.82
C ASP A 31 -13.45 8.04 -15.92
N ASN A 32 -12.47 7.16 -15.66
CA ASN A 32 -12.05 6.08 -16.55
C ASN A 32 -11.58 4.85 -15.75
N PRO A 33 -12.29 3.71 -15.79
CA PRO A 33 -11.90 2.50 -15.08
C PRO A 33 -10.55 1.96 -15.51
N ASN A 34 -9.74 1.57 -14.52
CA ASN A 34 -8.50 0.86 -14.75
C ASN A 34 -8.76 -0.66 -14.66
N LEU A 35 -8.89 -1.31 -15.81
CA LEU A 35 -9.24 -2.74 -15.89
C LEU A 35 -8.25 -3.65 -15.15
N MET A 36 -6.98 -3.25 -15.04
CA MET A 36 -5.98 -4.03 -14.29
C MET A 36 -6.27 -4.04 -12.79
N TYR A 37 -6.90 -2.97 -12.28
CA TYR A 37 -7.31 -2.85 -10.88
C TYR A 37 -8.65 -3.53 -10.58
N ASP A 38 -9.47 -3.85 -11.58
CA ASP A 38 -10.69 -4.63 -11.35
C ASP A 38 -10.36 -6.01 -10.77
N MET A 39 -9.25 -6.62 -11.20
CA MET A 39 -8.74 -7.88 -10.64
C MET A 39 -8.49 -7.85 -9.12
N ILE A 40 -8.29 -6.66 -8.53
CA ILE A 40 -8.18 -6.51 -7.06
C ILE A 40 -9.51 -6.02 -6.50
N THR A 41 -10.04 -4.94 -7.07
CA THR A 41 -11.15 -4.22 -6.47
C THR A 41 -12.46 -5.01 -6.51
N ASP A 42 -12.67 -5.86 -7.53
CA ASP A 42 -13.85 -6.72 -7.60
C ASP A 42 -13.90 -7.76 -6.49
N HIS A 43 -12.75 -8.17 -5.94
CA HIS A 43 -12.71 -9.20 -4.89
C HIS A 43 -12.66 -8.64 -3.46
N LEU A 44 -12.66 -7.31 -3.28
CA LEU A 44 -12.66 -6.70 -1.94
C LEU A 44 -13.89 -7.06 -1.10
N HIS A 45 -15.00 -7.44 -1.73
CA HIS A 45 -16.19 -7.92 -1.02
C HIS A 45 -15.99 -9.27 -0.32
N ASN A 46 -14.97 -10.04 -0.70
CA ASN A 46 -14.63 -11.32 -0.07
C ASN A 46 -13.76 -11.16 1.18
N VAL A 47 -13.28 -9.93 1.47
CA VAL A 47 -12.33 -9.64 2.55
C VAL A 47 -12.73 -8.40 3.34
N GLN A 48 -14.03 -8.20 3.55
CA GLN A 48 -14.56 -7.00 4.23
C GLN A 48 -14.17 -6.94 5.70
N ASP A 49 -14.02 -8.10 6.35
CA ASP A 49 -13.69 -8.21 7.77
C ASP A 49 -12.26 -8.68 8.01
N ILE A 50 -11.73 -8.37 9.19
CA ILE A 50 -10.38 -8.81 9.59
C ILE A 50 -10.26 -10.34 9.59
N GLY A 51 -9.11 -10.82 9.10
CA GLY A 51 -8.79 -12.25 9.08
C GLY A 51 -9.39 -13.01 7.89
N GLN A 52 -10.31 -12.39 7.14
CA GLN A 52 -10.75 -12.94 5.87
C GLN A 52 -9.62 -12.88 4.84
N GLN A 53 -9.59 -13.91 4.00
CA GLN A 53 -8.60 -14.05 2.94
C GLN A 53 -9.31 -14.49 1.67
N TYR A 54 -8.78 -14.06 0.54
CA TYR A 54 -9.24 -14.47 -0.78
C TYR A 54 -8.04 -14.88 -1.63
N THR A 55 -8.15 -16.05 -2.25
CA THR A 55 -7.14 -16.56 -3.19
C THR A 55 -7.63 -16.31 -4.60
N PHE A 56 -6.86 -15.58 -5.40
CA PHE A 56 -7.17 -15.35 -6.80
C PHE A 56 -7.07 -16.65 -7.60
N GLU A 57 -8.04 -16.91 -8.46
CA GLU A 57 -8.05 -18.08 -9.35
C GLU A 57 -7.06 -17.91 -10.52
N THR A 58 -6.77 -16.66 -10.89
CA THR A 58 -5.84 -16.30 -11.96
C THR A 58 -4.64 -15.53 -11.39
N PRO A 59 -3.44 -15.72 -11.98
CA PRO A 59 -2.27 -14.94 -11.57
C PRO A 59 -2.46 -13.44 -11.83
N ILE A 60 -2.14 -12.63 -10.84
CA ILE A 60 -2.03 -11.17 -11.00
C ILE A 60 -0.60 -10.84 -11.37
N TYR A 61 -0.41 -10.20 -12.51
CA TYR A 61 0.88 -9.67 -12.93
C TYR A 61 1.12 -8.34 -12.22
N VAL A 62 1.99 -8.31 -11.21
CA VAL A 62 2.28 -7.10 -10.42
C VAL A 62 2.74 -5.93 -11.31
N GLU A 63 3.43 -6.23 -12.42
CA GLU A 63 3.84 -5.21 -13.40
C GLU A 63 2.66 -4.42 -13.98
N SER A 64 1.50 -5.05 -14.18
CA SER A 64 0.32 -4.37 -14.73
C SER A 64 -0.35 -3.40 -13.74
N LEU A 65 0.09 -3.40 -12.48
CA LEU A 65 -0.35 -2.48 -11.44
C LEU A 65 0.58 -1.27 -11.31
N LEU A 66 1.71 -1.25 -12.03
CA LEU A 66 2.66 -0.14 -11.99
C LEU A 66 2.27 0.96 -13.00
N PRO A 67 2.69 2.22 -12.77
CA PRO A 67 2.61 3.28 -13.76
C PRO A 67 3.33 2.90 -15.06
N PRO A 68 2.90 3.46 -16.22
CA PRO A 68 3.50 3.14 -17.50
C PRO A 68 4.95 3.65 -17.61
N ASN A 69 5.24 4.90 -17.22
CA ASN A 69 6.61 5.40 -17.14
C ASN A 69 7.25 4.97 -15.81
N ARG A 70 8.39 4.28 -15.91
CA ARG A 70 9.17 3.78 -14.79
C ARG A 70 10.64 4.20 -14.87
N ASP A 71 10.99 5.03 -15.85
CA ASP A 71 12.36 5.49 -16.08
C ASP A 71 12.77 6.57 -15.08
N GLU A 72 11.79 7.29 -14.53
CA GLU A 72 11.97 8.31 -13.51
C GLU A 72 11.42 7.86 -12.17
N PHE A 73 12.19 8.03 -11.10
CA PHE A 73 11.74 7.78 -9.74
C PHE A 73 12.52 8.64 -8.73
N TYR A 74 11.88 8.95 -7.61
CA TYR A 74 12.56 9.46 -6.43
C TYR A 74 12.98 8.30 -5.54
N ARG A 75 14.14 8.43 -4.90
CA ARG A 75 14.63 7.47 -3.92
C ARG A 75 15.11 8.20 -2.68
N TYR A 76 14.73 7.70 -1.51
CA TYR A 76 15.25 8.21 -0.24
C TYR A 76 15.28 7.10 0.83
N PHE A 77 16.14 7.28 1.83
CA PHE A 77 16.19 6.41 3.01
C PHE A 77 15.18 6.89 4.04
N GLY A 78 14.39 5.99 4.60
CA GLY A 78 13.38 6.35 5.59
C GLY A 78 12.93 5.16 6.42
N SER A 79 11.76 5.32 7.03
CA SER A 79 11.19 4.33 7.94
C SER A 79 9.97 3.62 7.37
N TYR A 80 9.51 2.59 8.07
CA TYR A 80 8.12 2.13 7.94
C TYR A 80 7.12 3.24 8.27
N THR A 81 5.94 3.19 7.63
CA THR A 81 4.81 4.09 7.91
C THR A 81 3.86 3.55 8.98
N THR A 82 4.10 2.34 9.49
CA THR A 82 3.36 1.70 10.59
C THR A 82 4.25 1.51 11.82
N PRO A 83 3.67 1.41 13.03
CA PRO A 83 4.42 1.23 14.25
C PRO A 83 5.46 0.11 14.25
N ARG A 84 6.40 0.35 15.18
CA ARG A 84 7.84 0.04 15.23
C ARG A 84 8.73 0.99 14.41
N CYS A 85 8.25 1.56 13.30
CA CYS A 85 8.86 2.72 12.60
C CYS A 85 10.38 2.64 12.38
N ASN A 86 10.94 1.44 12.17
CA ASN A 86 12.38 1.26 11.93
C ASN A 86 12.83 2.01 10.67
N GLU A 87 13.96 2.71 10.76
CA GLU A 87 14.64 3.39 9.65
C GLU A 87 15.47 2.39 8.82
N ALA A 88 14.76 1.42 8.23
CA ALA A 88 15.35 0.27 7.53
C ALA A 88 14.93 0.20 6.04
N VAL A 89 14.37 1.29 5.50
CA VAL A 89 13.67 1.28 4.22
C VAL A 89 14.33 2.23 3.23
N THR A 90 14.71 1.68 2.07
CA THR A 90 14.86 2.46 0.84
C THR A 90 13.50 2.59 0.16
N TRP A 91 12.98 3.82 0.09
CA TRP A 91 11.75 4.13 -0.64
C TRP A 91 12.06 4.42 -2.12
N ILE A 92 11.20 3.91 -3.00
CA ILE A 92 11.19 4.20 -4.43
C ILE A 92 9.80 4.74 -4.76
N ILE A 93 9.72 5.99 -5.20
CA ILE A 93 8.45 6.64 -5.55
C ILE A 93 8.45 6.94 -7.04
N TYR A 94 7.48 6.40 -7.76
CA TYR A 94 7.22 6.83 -9.14
C TYR A 94 6.44 8.15 -9.12
N PRO A 95 6.93 9.19 -9.84
CA PRO A 95 6.25 10.49 -9.92
C PRO A 95 4.96 10.40 -10.71
N GLU A 96 4.89 9.52 -11.71
CA GLU A 96 3.67 9.28 -12.47
C GLU A 96 2.65 8.49 -11.60
N PRO A 97 1.43 9.01 -11.43
CA PRO A 97 0.40 8.32 -10.66
C PRO A 97 -0.27 7.22 -11.46
N VAL A 98 -0.85 6.26 -10.75
CA VAL A 98 -1.81 5.32 -11.33
C VAL A 98 -3.20 5.96 -11.35
N PHE A 99 -3.81 6.01 -12.53
CA PHE A 99 -5.20 6.44 -12.66
C PHE A 99 -6.16 5.33 -12.25
N ILE A 100 -7.17 5.68 -11.46
CA ILE A 100 -8.17 4.74 -10.93
C ILE A 100 -9.56 5.36 -10.92
N ASP A 101 -10.59 4.59 -11.23
CA ASP A 101 -11.97 5.10 -11.24
C ASP A 101 -12.53 5.28 -9.82
N LYS A 102 -13.41 6.27 -9.69
CA LYS A 102 -14.10 6.59 -8.44
C LYS A 102 -14.81 5.40 -7.81
N LYS A 103 -15.46 4.54 -8.60
CA LYS A 103 -16.17 3.35 -8.11
C LYS A 103 -15.16 2.32 -7.61
N GLN A 104 -14.03 2.14 -8.29
CA GLN A 104 -12.95 1.27 -7.84
C GLN A 104 -12.39 1.74 -6.48
N MET A 105 -12.11 3.04 -6.33
CA MET A 105 -11.64 3.62 -5.07
C MET A 105 -12.68 3.48 -3.93
N LYS A 106 -13.97 3.60 -4.24
CA LYS A 106 -15.05 3.40 -3.26
C LYS A 106 -15.06 1.99 -2.66
N LYS A 107 -14.67 0.95 -3.42
CA LYS A 107 -14.66 -0.44 -2.92
C LYS A 107 -13.68 -0.63 -1.75
N PHE A 108 -12.52 0.03 -1.76
CA PHE A 108 -11.58 0.02 -0.62
C PHE A 108 -12.21 0.59 0.66
N ARG A 109 -13.06 1.61 0.54
CA ARG A 109 -13.74 2.26 1.68
C ARG A 109 -14.90 1.43 2.24
N THR A 110 -15.17 0.25 1.67
CA THR A 110 -16.15 -0.71 2.20
C THR A 110 -15.55 -1.68 3.22
N LEU A 111 -14.22 -1.72 3.37
CA LEU A 111 -13.57 -2.59 4.35
C LEU A 111 -13.83 -2.10 5.77
N TYR A 112 -13.84 -3.02 6.73
CA TYR A 112 -14.03 -2.73 8.16
C TYR A 112 -12.74 -2.87 8.95
N THR A 113 -12.67 -2.16 10.07
CA THR A 113 -11.63 -2.29 11.09
C THR A 113 -12.12 -3.20 12.22
N THR A 114 -11.24 -3.51 13.18
CA THR A 114 -11.63 -4.16 14.45
C THR A 114 -12.35 -3.22 15.42
N ALA A 115 -12.31 -1.90 15.19
CA ALA A 115 -12.89 -0.93 16.09
C ALA A 115 -14.41 -0.88 15.92
N PHE A 116 -15.13 -0.89 17.03
CA PHE A 116 -16.60 -0.79 17.05
C PHE A 116 -17.04 0.67 17.23
N ASP A 117 -18.06 1.11 16.49
CA ASP A 117 -18.77 2.36 16.79
C ASP A 117 -19.96 2.05 17.71
N ILE A 118 -19.82 2.44 18.98
CA ILE A 118 -20.80 2.21 20.03
C ILE A 118 -22.15 2.90 19.72
N ARG A 119 -22.15 3.98 18.94
CA ARG A 119 -23.38 4.71 18.60
C ARG A 119 -24.21 3.99 17.53
N THR A 120 -23.54 3.35 16.56
CA THR A 120 -24.22 2.68 15.45
C THR A 120 -24.35 1.17 15.66
N GLY A 121 -23.64 0.59 16.63
CA GLY A 121 -23.64 -0.84 16.85
C GLY A 121 -22.90 -1.63 15.77
N HIS A 122 -22.06 -0.98 14.95
CA HIS A 122 -21.40 -1.59 13.80
C HIS A 122 -19.88 -1.37 13.86
N LEU A 123 -19.12 -2.21 13.14
CA LEU A 123 -17.69 -2.00 12.94
C LEU A 123 -17.43 -0.71 12.15
N LYS A 124 -16.37 0.00 12.52
CA LYS A 124 -15.93 1.22 11.83
C LYS A 124 -15.32 0.84 10.48
N ARG A 125 -15.60 1.65 9.46
CA ARG A 125 -14.96 1.54 8.14
C ARG A 125 -13.46 1.81 8.24
N MET A 126 -12.67 1.11 7.44
CA MET A 126 -11.24 1.34 7.30
C MET A 126 -11.00 2.53 6.37
N VAL A 127 -10.92 3.72 6.97
CA VAL A 127 -10.67 4.99 6.27
C VAL A 127 -9.65 5.82 7.05
N GLY A 128 -8.91 6.68 6.36
CA GLY A 128 -7.87 7.51 7.00
C GLY A 128 -6.69 6.72 7.56
N ASN A 129 -6.45 5.51 7.03
CA ASN A 129 -5.39 4.58 7.42
C ASN A 129 -4.02 4.98 6.83
N ILE A 130 -3.62 6.23 7.07
CA ILE A 130 -2.36 6.81 6.62
C ILE A 130 -1.64 7.48 7.79
N ARG A 131 -0.31 7.39 7.83
CA ARG A 131 0.53 8.15 8.77
C ARG A 131 0.68 9.59 8.27
N HIS A 132 0.67 10.56 9.18
CA HIS A 132 0.95 11.95 8.84
C HIS A 132 2.37 12.14 8.28
N LEU A 133 2.54 13.16 7.44
CA LEU A 133 3.86 13.55 6.93
C LEU A 133 4.83 13.79 8.09
N GLN A 134 6.07 13.36 7.89
CA GLN A 134 7.17 13.57 8.82
C GLN A 134 8.10 14.63 8.24
N ASP A 135 8.88 15.29 9.09
CA ASP A 135 9.90 16.24 8.66
C ASP A 135 10.96 15.54 7.79
N ILE A 136 11.48 16.25 6.79
CA ILE A 136 12.50 15.72 5.87
C ILE A 136 13.87 15.53 6.55
N GLY A 137 14.12 16.25 7.65
CA GLY A 137 15.37 16.21 8.37
C GLY A 137 16.56 16.50 7.46
N ASN A 138 17.58 15.64 7.54
CA ASN A 138 18.82 15.76 6.78
C ASN A 138 18.86 14.84 5.53
N ILE A 139 17.72 14.33 5.09
CA ILE A 139 17.63 13.44 3.93
C ILE A 139 17.87 14.27 2.66
N GLN A 140 18.80 13.81 1.82
CA GLN A 140 19.17 14.42 0.53
C GLN A 140 18.40 13.79 -0.64
#